data_AF-A0A653CUR8-F1
#
_entry.id   AF-A0A653CUR8-F1
#
_cell.length_a   1.000
_cell.length_b   1.000
_cell.length_c   1.000
_cell.angle_alpha   90.00
_cell.angle_beta   90.00
_cell.angle_gamma   90.00
#
_symmetry.space_group_name_H-M   'P 1'
#
loop_
_entity.id
_entity.type
_entity.pdbx_description
1 polymer ?
#
loop_
_entity_poly.entity_id
_entity_poly.type
_entity_poly.pdbx_seq_one_letter_code
_entity_poly.pdbx_strand_id
1 'polypeptide(L)'
;MFRAVMVAIEIAMLEPKTQLGGVHVILDMSGLSLVHIYQFSPQLAKLILDWVQECAPTRLKGIHVINQSFIFDVLYKMFKPFLGEKIKKCLFFHGDNRKTLTEKLSAQALTEYYGGTADIPEFPGSLFADMLFYYENEFQEFNTYGYQTQTDKEKPAH
;
A
#
# COMPACT_ATOMS: atom_id res chain seq x y z
N MET A 1 0.57 7.60 8.45
CA MET A 1 1.10 6.70 7.40
C MET A 1 0.08 5.65 6.96
N PHE A 2 -0.28 4.63 7.78
CA PHE A 2 -1.16 3.54 7.31
C PHE A 2 -2.52 4.01 6.77
N ARG A 3 -3.18 4.97 7.43
CA ARG A 3 -4.42 5.58 6.91
C ARG A 3 -4.27 6.22 5.53
N ALA A 4 -3.12 6.86 5.25
CA ALA A 4 -2.86 7.44 3.94
C ALA A 4 -2.75 6.37 2.84
N VAL A 5 -2.26 5.17 3.18
CA VAL A 5 -2.24 4.02 2.25
C VAL A 5 -3.64 3.50 1.97
N MET A 6 -4.51 3.44 2.98
CA MET A 6 -5.91 3.04 2.81
C MET A 6 -6.63 4.01 1.86
N VAL A 7 -6.50 5.31 2.12
CA VAL A 7 -7.00 6.42 1.30
C VAL A 7 -6.48 6.33 -0.13
N ALA A 8 -5.16 6.15 -0.32
CA ALA A 8 -4.58 6.02 -1.66
C ALA A 8 -5.14 4.83 -2.44
N ILE A 9 -5.38 3.70 -1.78
CA ILE A 9 -5.98 2.51 -2.40
C ILE A 9 -7.44 2.78 -2.76
N GLU A 10 -8.21 3.45 -1.92
CA GLU A 10 -9.59 3.84 -2.23
C GLU A 10 -9.66 4.77 -3.45
N ILE A 11 -8.78 5.78 -3.54
CA ILE A 11 -8.68 6.64 -4.73
C ILE A 11 -8.32 5.81 -5.97
N ALA A 12 -7.35 4.91 -5.87
CA ALA A 12 -6.97 4.06 -6.99
C ALA A 12 -8.15 3.20 -7.48
N MET A 13 -9.04 2.78 -6.56
CA MET A 13 -10.24 2.03 -6.91
C MET A 13 -11.33 2.88 -7.58
N LEU A 14 -11.22 4.21 -7.63
CA LEU A 14 -12.12 5.05 -8.44
C LEU A 14 -11.91 4.82 -9.94
N GLU A 15 -10.73 4.35 -10.36
CA GLU A 15 -10.45 4.05 -11.76
C GLU A 15 -10.95 2.64 -12.15
N PRO A 16 -11.88 2.51 -13.12
CA PRO A 16 -12.42 1.20 -13.53
C PRO A 16 -11.34 0.21 -14.00
N LYS A 17 -10.28 0.70 -14.65
CA LYS A 17 -9.16 -0.14 -15.09
C LYS A 17 -8.43 -0.76 -13.90
N THR A 18 -8.26 -0.03 -12.80
CA THR A 18 -7.66 -0.54 -11.57
C THR A 18 -8.58 -1.56 -10.90
N GLN A 19 -9.90 -1.35 -10.91
CA GLN A 19 -10.86 -2.35 -10.40
C GLN A 19 -10.77 -3.68 -11.17
N LEU A 20 -10.65 -3.62 -12.49
CA LEU A 20 -10.55 -4.81 -13.37
C LEU A 20 -9.15 -5.44 -13.36
N GLY A 21 -8.10 -4.63 -13.30
CA GLY A 21 -6.70 -5.04 -13.38
C GLY A 21 -6.16 -5.55 -12.05
N GLY A 22 -6.52 -4.90 -10.95
CA GLY A 22 -5.86 -5.04 -9.65
C GLY A 22 -4.56 -4.21 -9.59
N VAL A 23 -3.83 -4.35 -8.48
CA VAL A 23 -2.67 -3.50 -8.16
C VAL A 23 -1.41 -4.32 -7.88
N HIS A 24 -0.26 -3.77 -8.29
CA HIS A 24 1.05 -4.18 -7.81
C HIS A 24 1.60 -3.08 -6.91
N VAL A 25 2.13 -3.45 -5.74
CA VAL A 25 2.71 -2.53 -4.77
C VAL A 25 4.22 -2.72 -4.76
N ILE A 26 4.98 -1.65 -4.95
CA ILE A 26 6.44 -1.66 -4.78
C ILE A 26 6.75 -1.03 -3.42
N LEU A 27 7.48 -1.77 -2.59
CA LEU A 27 7.93 -1.32 -1.29
C LEU A 27 9.45 -1.11 -1.37
N ASP A 28 9.85 0.14 -1.54
CA ASP A 28 11.26 0.54 -1.51
C ASP A 28 11.76 0.66 -0.07
N MET A 29 12.69 -0.21 0.31
CA MET A 29 13.26 -0.25 1.66
C MET A 29 14.53 0.60 1.81
N SER A 30 14.89 1.39 0.79
CA SER A 30 15.96 2.38 0.90
C SER A 30 15.70 3.33 2.06
N GLY A 31 16.70 3.50 2.94
CA GLY A 31 16.57 4.38 4.11
C GLY A 31 15.73 3.81 5.26
N LEU A 32 15.30 2.54 5.21
CA LEU A 32 14.67 1.88 6.35
C LEU A 32 15.63 1.87 7.54
N SER A 33 15.19 2.42 8.67
CA SER A 33 15.95 2.53 9.91
C SER A 33 15.23 1.87 11.07
N LEU A 34 15.94 1.64 12.17
CA LEU A 34 15.33 1.10 13.39
C LEU A 34 14.25 2.02 13.95
N VAL A 35 14.37 3.34 13.78
CA VAL A 35 13.35 4.33 14.20
C VAL A 35 12.02 4.05 13.52
N HIS A 36 12.04 3.66 12.23
CA HIS A 36 10.83 3.25 11.52
C HIS A 36 10.28 1.92 12.06
N ILE A 37 11.16 0.94 12.34
CA ILE A 37 10.73 -0.36 12.87
C ILE A 37 10.05 -0.25 14.24
N TYR A 38 10.55 0.61 15.12
CA TYR A 38 9.96 0.80 16.46
C TYR A 38 8.52 1.32 16.44
N GLN A 39 8.04 1.84 15.30
CA GLN A 39 6.65 2.23 15.12
C GLN A 39 5.71 1.03 14.89
N PHE A 40 6.27 -0.15 14.57
CA PHE A 40 5.51 -1.37 14.37
C PHE A 40 5.46 -2.21 15.64
N SER A 41 4.25 -2.54 16.08
CA SER A 41 3.99 -3.57 17.07
C SER A 41 3.42 -4.81 16.40
N PRO A 42 3.51 -6.01 17.01
CA PRO A 42 2.86 -7.22 16.48
C PRO A 42 1.35 -7.03 16.27
N GLN A 43 0.69 -6.28 17.14
CA GLN A 43 -0.74 -5.95 17.00
C GLN A 43 -1.00 -5.10 15.76
N LEU A 44 -0.15 -4.10 15.50
CA LEU A 44 -0.26 -3.28 14.30
C LEU A 44 0.06 -4.08 13.04
N ALA A 45 1.08 -4.95 13.07
CA ALA A 45 1.42 -5.82 11.95
C ALA A 45 0.26 -6.76 11.58
N LYS A 46 -0.39 -7.36 12.59
CA LYS A 46 -1.60 -8.16 12.40
C LYS A 46 -2.73 -7.32 11.80
N LEU A 47 -3.01 -6.14 12.34
CA LEU A 47 -4.05 -5.24 11.83
C LEU A 47 -3.84 -4.89 10.35
N ILE A 48 -2.61 -4.55 9.97
CA ILE A 48 -2.25 -4.23 8.59
C ILE A 48 -2.50 -5.44 7.68
N LEU A 49 -2.05 -6.64 8.09
CA LEU A 49 -2.21 -7.84 7.28
C LEU A 49 -3.66 -8.30 7.18
N ASP A 50 -4.43 -8.26 8.27
CA ASP A 50 -5.86 -8.54 8.24
C ASP A 50 -6.56 -7.60 7.25
N TRP A 51 -6.23 -6.31 7.28
CA TRP A 51 -6.79 -5.35 6.33
C TRP A 51 -6.41 -5.67 4.89
N VAL A 52 -5.12 -5.90 4.58
CA VAL A 52 -4.66 -6.23 3.21
C VAL A 52 -5.30 -7.52 2.69
N GLN A 53 -5.51 -8.51 3.57
CA GLN A 53 -6.00 -9.83 3.19
C GLN A 53 -7.51 -9.90 3.02
N GLU A 54 -8.25 -9.26 3.93
CA GLU A 54 -9.69 -9.48 4.10
C GLU A 54 -10.55 -8.22 3.87
N CYS A 55 -9.96 -7.02 3.94
CA CYS A 55 -10.74 -5.78 3.94
C CYS A 55 -10.44 -4.85 2.76
N ALA A 56 -9.21 -4.83 2.25
CA ALA A 56 -8.80 -3.90 1.21
C ALA A 56 -9.65 -4.15 -0.06
N PRO A 57 -10.33 -3.12 -0.61
CA PRO A 57 -11.27 -3.29 -1.72
C PRO A 57 -10.56 -3.49 -3.07
N THR A 58 -9.34 -4.03 -3.08
CA THR A 58 -8.50 -4.14 -4.27
C THR A 58 -7.97 -5.55 -4.46
N ARG A 59 -7.82 -5.94 -5.73
CA ARG A 59 -7.18 -7.22 -6.07
C ARG A 59 -5.67 -7.04 -6.11
N LEU A 60 -5.02 -7.35 -5.00
CA LEU A 60 -3.57 -7.38 -4.91
C LEU A 60 -2.98 -8.47 -5.83
N LYS A 61 -2.15 -8.07 -6.78
CA LYS A 61 -1.47 -8.94 -7.75
C LYS A 61 -0.04 -9.27 -7.33
N GLY A 62 0.64 -8.33 -6.67
CA GLY A 62 1.99 -8.52 -6.19
C GLY A 62 2.42 -7.44 -5.21
N ILE A 63 3.23 -7.82 -4.22
CA ILE A 63 3.99 -6.94 -3.35
C ILE A 63 5.46 -7.19 -3.65
N HIS A 64 6.14 -6.16 -4.13
CA HIS A 64 7.52 -6.21 -4.61
C HIS A 64 8.40 -5.43 -3.65
N VAL A 65 9.19 -6.13 -2.84
CA VAL A 65 10.13 -5.52 -1.90
C VAL A 65 11.48 -5.38 -2.58
N ILE A 66 12.01 -4.16 -2.58
CA ILE A 66 13.31 -3.83 -3.16
C ILE A 66 14.19 -3.11 -2.13
N ASN A 67 15.50 -3.11 -2.34
CA ASN A 67 16.48 -2.45 -1.47
C ASN A 67 16.40 -2.90 0.00
N GLN A 68 15.91 -4.13 0.26
CA GLN A 68 15.78 -4.63 1.62
C GLN A 68 17.15 -4.93 2.25
N SER A 69 17.38 -4.40 3.45
CA SER A 69 18.59 -4.61 4.24
C SER A 69 18.34 -5.62 5.37
N PHE A 70 19.38 -5.96 6.15
CA PHE A 70 19.21 -6.82 7.34
C PHE A 70 18.17 -6.26 8.35
N ILE A 71 17.97 -4.95 8.36
CA ILE A 71 16.96 -4.28 9.20
C ILE A 71 15.56 -4.75 8.80
N PHE A 72 15.31 -4.91 7.49
CA PHE A 72 14.03 -5.40 6.98
C PHE A 72 13.71 -6.82 7.48
N ASP A 73 14.70 -7.69 7.72
CA ASP A 73 14.44 -9.04 8.22
C ASP A 73 13.77 -9.03 9.60
N VAL A 74 14.07 -8.03 10.43
CA VAL A 74 13.41 -7.83 11.74
C VAL A 74 11.95 -7.46 11.54
N LEU A 75 11.69 -6.52 10.62
CA LEU A 75 10.33 -6.12 10.27
C LEU A 75 9.56 -7.31 9.69
N TYR A 76 10.13 -8.04 8.73
CA TYR A 76 9.50 -9.19 8.10
C TYR A 76 9.18 -10.30 9.12
N LYS A 77 10.06 -10.57 10.10
CA LYS A 77 9.78 -11.52 11.19
C LYS A 77 8.55 -11.14 12.02
N MET A 78 8.24 -9.85 12.15
CA MET A 78 7.03 -9.39 12.84
C MET A 78 5.76 -9.67 12.04
N PHE A 79 5.81 -9.52 10.72
CA PHE A 79 4.68 -9.74 9.81
C PHE A 79 4.46 -11.22 9.47
N LYS A 80 5.54 -11.99 9.35
CA LYS A 80 5.55 -13.39 8.89
C LYS A 80 4.52 -14.31 9.56
N PRO A 81 4.28 -14.25 10.89
CA PRO A 81 3.31 -15.11 11.56
C PRO A 81 1.86 -14.92 11.08
N PHE A 82 1.53 -13.75 10.55
CA PHE A 82 0.16 -13.40 10.14
C PHE A 82 -0.05 -13.47 8.62
N LEU A 83 0.99 -13.82 7.85
CA LEU A 83 0.89 -13.95 6.40
C LEU A 83 0.05 -15.18 6.03
N GLY A 84 -1.06 -14.93 5.33
CA GLY A 84 -1.85 -15.95 4.65
C GLY A 84 -1.18 -16.45 3.37
N GLU A 85 -1.62 -17.62 2.89
CA GLU A 85 -1.05 -18.27 1.69
C GLU A 85 -1.13 -17.40 0.42
N LYS A 86 -2.21 -16.61 0.29
CA LYS A 86 -2.37 -15.67 -0.82
C LYS A 86 -1.27 -14.62 -0.84
N ILE A 87 -1.00 -13.98 0.30
CA ILE A 87 0.03 -12.94 0.40
C ILE A 87 1.42 -13.54 0.20
N LYS A 88 1.71 -14.71 0.78
CA LYS A 88 2.99 -15.39 0.57
C LYS A 88 3.28 -15.64 -0.91
N LYS A 89 2.27 -16.04 -1.69
CA LYS A 89 2.40 -16.27 -3.15
C LYS A 89 2.58 -14.99 -3.96
N CYS A 90 2.08 -13.87 -3.45
CA CYS A 90 2.15 -12.56 -4.09
C CYS A 90 3.31 -11.70 -3.56
N LEU A 91 4.12 -12.19 -2.62
CA LEU A 91 5.24 -11.45 -2.02
C LEU A 91 6.55 -11.82 -2.72
N PHE A 92 7.22 -10.82 -3.29
CA PHE A 92 8.44 -10.97 -4.06
C PHE A 92 9.55 -10.11 -3.45
N PHE A 93 10.74 -10.69 -3.30
CA PHE A 93 11.93 -10.03 -2.77
C PHE A 93 12.96 -9.90 -3.88
N HIS A 94 13.36 -8.67 -4.19
CA HIS A 94 14.23 -8.38 -5.33
C HIS A 94 15.64 -7.93 -4.94
N GLY A 95 15.82 -7.42 -3.71
CA GLY A 95 17.11 -6.91 -3.26
C GLY A 95 17.49 -5.67 -4.07
N ASP A 96 18.74 -5.62 -4.50
CA ASP A 96 19.30 -4.58 -5.38
C ASP A 96 19.12 -4.91 -6.89
N ASN A 97 18.72 -6.14 -7.23
CA ASN A 97 18.62 -6.57 -8.63
C ASN A 97 17.28 -6.17 -9.28
N ARG A 98 17.27 -5.03 -9.98
CA ARG A 98 16.12 -4.50 -10.73
C ARG A 98 15.60 -5.41 -11.84
N LYS A 99 16.43 -6.31 -12.40
CA LYS A 99 15.98 -7.22 -13.46
C LYS A 99 14.85 -8.13 -13.00
N THR A 100 14.95 -8.63 -11.77
CA THR A 100 13.92 -9.49 -11.17
C THR A 100 12.59 -8.76 -10.96
N LEU A 101 12.61 -7.43 -10.84
CA LEU A 101 11.41 -6.60 -10.78
C LEU A 101 10.79 -6.47 -12.18
N THR A 102 11.60 -6.18 -13.21
CA THR A 102 11.14 -6.06 -14.61
C THR A 102 10.70 -7.39 -15.23
N GLU A 103 11.09 -8.53 -14.66
CA GLU A 103 10.54 -9.85 -15.03
C GLU A 103 9.09 -10.03 -14.57
N LYS A 104 8.67 -9.27 -13.55
CA LYS A 104 7.30 -9.32 -13.00
C LYS A 104 6.43 -8.16 -13.44
N LEU A 105 7.04 -7.00 -13.69
CA LEU A 105 6.35 -5.76 -14.06
C LEU A 105 6.88 -5.27 -15.41
N SER A 106 5.99 -4.77 -16.26
CA SER A 106 6.39 -4.20 -17.55
C SER A 106 7.39 -3.05 -17.34
N ALA A 107 8.51 -3.07 -18.07
CA ALA A 107 9.48 -1.98 -18.03
C ALA A 107 8.86 -0.63 -18.43
N GLN A 108 7.84 -0.64 -19.31
CA GLN A 108 7.11 0.57 -19.71
C GLN A 108 6.24 1.17 -18.60
N ALA A 109 6.01 0.45 -17.50
CA ALA A 109 5.25 0.91 -16.35
C ALA A 109 6.14 1.39 -15.18
N LEU A 110 7.46 1.32 -15.35
CA LEU A 110 8.45 1.65 -14.32
C LEU A 110 9.37 2.76 -14.80
N THR A 111 9.75 3.67 -13.92
CA THR A 111 10.79 4.67 -14.20
C THR A 111 12.17 4.03 -14.27
N GLU A 112 13.15 4.77 -14.80
CA GLU A 112 14.55 4.33 -14.89
C GLU A 112 15.12 3.94 -13.52
N TYR A 113 14.75 4.64 -12.45
CA TYR A 113 15.14 4.32 -11.06
C TYR A 113 14.79 2.87 -10.64
N TYR A 114 13.66 2.36 -11.12
CA TYR A 114 13.21 0.99 -10.88
C TYR A 114 13.64 0.00 -11.99
N GLY A 115 14.49 0.44 -12.92
CA GLY A 115 14.99 -0.35 -14.05
C GLY A 115 14.05 -0.40 -15.25
N GLY A 116 13.06 0.49 -15.32
CA GLY A 116 12.13 0.57 -16.44
C GLY A 116 12.50 1.60 -17.50
N THR A 117 11.54 1.90 -18.37
CA THR A 117 11.67 2.79 -19.53
C THR A 117 10.54 3.83 -19.59
N ALA A 118 9.73 3.94 -18.54
CA ALA A 118 8.65 4.92 -18.47
C ALA A 118 9.24 6.32 -18.30
N ASP A 119 8.90 7.22 -19.23
CA ASP A 119 9.24 8.63 -19.15
C ASP A 119 8.21 9.35 -18.28
N ILE A 120 8.36 9.21 -16.97
CA ILE A 120 7.51 9.84 -15.96
C ILE A 120 8.39 10.82 -15.18
N PRO A 121 8.05 12.12 -15.14
CA PRO A 121 8.83 13.09 -14.40
C PRO A 121 8.79 12.78 -12.91
N GLU A 122 9.87 13.09 -12.20
CA GLU A 122 9.87 13.02 -10.73
C GLU A 122 8.95 14.10 -10.19
N PHE A 123 7.97 13.67 -9.38
CA PHE A 123 7.07 14.57 -8.69
C PHE A 123 7.48 14.71 -7.23
N PRO A 124 7.38 15.92 -6.65
CA PRO A 124 7.60 16.10 -5.23
C PRO A 124 6.53 15.30 -4.45
N GLY A 125 6.92 14.73 -3.32
CA GLY A 125 5.98 13.98 -2.46
C GLY A 125 4.78 14.83 -1.99
N SER A 126 4.91 16.15 -1.98
CA SER A 126 3.79 17.06 -1.71
C SER A 126 2.66 16.93 -2.73
N LEU A 127 2.96 16.67 -4.00
CA LEU A 127 1.92 16.49 -5.02
C LEU A 127 1.05 15.27 -4.72
N PHE A 128 1.66 14.20 -4.19
CA PHE A 128 0.88 13.04 -3.76
C PHE A 128 -0.02 13.40 -2.58
N ALA A 129 0.48 14.17 -1.60
CA ALA A 129 -0.35 14.64 -0.51
C ALA A 129 -1.50 15.55 -1.00
N ASP A 130 -1.23 16.49 -1.90
CA ASP A 130 -2.23 17.36 -2.52
C ASP A 130 -3.30 16.54 -3.24
N MET A 131 -2.91 15.48 -3.93
CA MET A 131 -3.83 14.53 -4.56
C MET A 131 -4.70 13.82 -3.52
N LEU A 132 -4.14 13.38 -2.38
CA LEU A 132 -4.96 12.77 -1.32
C LEU A 132 -5.96 13.77 -0.72
N PHE A 133 -5.56 15.03 -0.52
CA PHE A 133 -6.44 16.09 -0.01
C PHE A 133 -7.50 16.52 -1.04
N TYR A 134 -7.20 16.44 -2.33
CA TYR A 134 -8.16 16.74 -3.38
C TYR A 134 -9.42 15.87 -3.28
N TYR A 135 -9.26 14.60 -2.88
CA TYR A 135 -10.36 13.65 -2.71
C TYR A 135 -11.01 13.66 -1.32
N GLU A 136 -10.70 14.66 -0.47
CA GLU A 136 -11.18 14.70 0.92
C GLU A 136 -12.72 14.63 1.00
N ASN A 137 -13.43 15.31 0.10
CA ASN A 137 -14.89 15.31 0.08
C ASN A 137 -15.46 13.92 -0.21
N GLU A 138 -14.89 13.22 -1.19
CA GLU A 138 -15.25 11.85 -1.54
C GLU A 138 -15.01 10.90 -0.35
N PHE A 139 -13.93 11.09 0.41
CA PHE A 139 -13.72 10.32 1.65
C PHE A 139 -14.76 10.61 2.72
N GLN A 140 -15.13 11.87 2.93
CA GLN A 140 -16.19 12.21 3.88
C GLN A 140 -17.50 11.54 3.48
N GLU A 141 -17.80 11.52 2.18
CA GLU A 141 -18.98 10.82 1.66
C GLU A 141 -18.88 9.30 1.87
N PHE A 142 -17.75 8.68 1.53
CA PHE A 142 -17.55 7.24 1.71
C PHE A 142 -17.64 6.80 3.17
N ASN A 143 -17.20 7.63 4.10
CA ASN A 143 -17.35 7.40 5.54
C ASN A 143 -18.82 7.41 6.01
N THR A 144 -19.76 7.95 5.22
CA THR A 144 -21.19 7.86 5.53
C THR A 144 -21.80 6.51 5.13
N TYR A 145 -21.12 5.74 4.28
CA TYR A 145 -21.58 4.44 3.82
C TYR A 145 -21.30 3.34 4.85
N GLY A 146 -22.11 2.27 4.82
CA GLY A 146 -21.99 1.14 5.75
C GLY A 146 -23.13 1.05 6.77
N TYR A 147 -22.94 0.23 7.81
CA TYR A 147 -23.97 0.02 8.82
C TYR A 147 -23.97 1.17 9.83
N GLN A 148 -25.03 1.99 9.81
CA GLN A 148 -25.29 2.96 10.87
C GLN A 148 -25.66 2.21 12.16
N THR A 149 -24.86 2.35 13.20
CA THR A 149 -25.20 1.80 14.51
C THR A 149 -26.29 2.67 15.15
N GLN A 150 -27.15 2.12 16.02
CA GLN A 150 -28.21 2.91 16.66
C GLN A 150 -27.68 4.14 17.42
N THR A 151 -26.42 4.08 17.87
CA THR A 151 -25.65 5.18 18.48
C THR A 151 -25.35 6.35 17.54
N ASP A 152 -25.36 6.17 16.22
CA ASP A 152 -25.09 7.25 15.26
C ASP A 152 -26.32 8.12 14.97
N LYS A 153 -27.53 7.67 15.36
CA LYS A 153 -28.79 8.42 15.23
C LYS A 153 -29.00 9.48 16.32
N GLU A 154 -28.17 9.49 17.37
CA GLU A 154 -28.31 10.40 18.51
C GLU A 154 -27.35 11.60 18.48
N LYS A 155 -26.46 11.71 17.48
CA LYS A 155 -25.66 12.93 17.32
C LYS A 155 -26.53 14.07 16.77
N PRO A 156 -26.73 15.16 17.51
CA PRO A 156 -27.48 16.29 17.01
C PRO A 156 -26.71 16.95 15.87
N ALA A 157 -27.43 17.32 14.81
CA ALA A 157 -26.90 18.17 13.76
C ALA A 157 -26.45 19.50 14.38
N HIS A 158 -25.15 19.79 14.29
CA HIS A 158 -24.60 21.12 14.56
C HIS A 158 -24.47 21.89 13.25
#